data_AF-A0A6M8VXJ8-F1
#
_entry.id   AF-A0A6M8VXJ8-F1
#
_cell.length_a   1.000
_cell.length_b   1.000
_cell.length_c   1.000
_cell.angle_alpha   90.00
_cell.angle_beta   90.00
_cell.angle_gamma   90.00
#
_symmetry.space_group_name_H-M   'P 1'
#
loop_
_entity.id
_entity.type
_entity.pdbx_description
1 polymer ?
#
loop_
_entity_poly.entity_id
_entity_poly.type
_entity_poly.pdbx_seq_one_letter_code
_entity_poly.pdbx_strand_id
1 'polypeptide(L)'
;MLSHNLDTSLFVEHSQKIQPHSVKEAYRYLAGLAADLPDFECEPNNKGEVCELKFYRKGSKDKHPYALIVNQNSLLFYVRYPQDASFSNEMREAINSSFEVKQDENSRQELRFRIENLEHAQRIANILFAA
;
A
#
# COMPACT_ATOMS: atom_id res chain seq x y z
N MET A 1 -19.71 -0.31 -4.43
CA MET A 1 -19.31 -1.10 -5.61
C MET A 1 -17.80 -0.99 -5.68
N LEU A 2 -17.06 -2.09 -5.56
CA LEU A 2 -15.61 -2.06 -5.80
C LEU A 2 -15.41 -1.60 -7.26
N SER A 3 -14.61 -0.55 -7.47
CA SER A 3 -14.40 0.03 -8.80
C SER A 3 -13.86 -1.01 -9.79
N HIS A 4 -14.19 -0.83 -11.07
CA HIS A 4 -14.01 -1.79 -12.18
C HIS A 4 -12.57 -2.32 -12.43
N ASN A 5 -11.58 -2.00 -11.59
CA ASN A 5 -10.16 -2.28 -11.84
C ASN A 5 -9.47 -3.20 -10.82
N LEU A 6 -10.15 -3.66 -9.76
CA LEU A 6 -9.55 -4.64 -8.83
C LEU A 6 -9.83 -6.06 -9.33
N ASP A 7 -8.78 -6.82 -9.71
CA ASP A 7 -8.93 -8.25 -9.96
C ASP A 7 -9.31 -8.97 -8.66
N THR A 8 -10.60 -9.28 -8.54
CA THR A 8 -11.18 -9.87 -7.34
C THR A 8 -10.62 -11.25 -7.03
N SER A 9 -10.14 -11.99 -8.05
CA SER A 9 -9.61 -13.34 -7.84
C SER A 9 -8.26 -13.29 -7.14
N LEU A 10 -7.33 -12.48 -7.63
CA LEU A 10 -6.04 -12.24 -7.01
C LEU A 10 -6.18 -11.59 -5.63
N PHE A 11 -7.09 -10.63 -5.50
CA PHE A 11 -7.37 -10.02 -4.19
C PHE A 11 -7.81 -11.05 -3.14
N VAL A 12 -8.71 -11.98 -3.50
CA VAL A 12 -9.15 -13.05 -2.61
C VAL A 12 -7.99 -14.00 -2.28
N GLU A 13 -7.20 -14.40 -3.29
CA GLU A 13 -6.02 -15.25 -3.09
C GLU A 13 -5.02 -14.63 -2.11
N HIS A 14 -4.69 -13.35 -2.32
CA HIS A 14 -3.82 -12.58 -1.44
C HIS A 14 -4.38 -12.54 -0.01
N SER A 15 -5.68 -12.24 0.13
CA SER A 15 -6.36 -12.20 1.42
C SER A 15 -6.37 -13.56 2.15
N GLN A 16 -6.29 -14.69 1.45
CA GLN A 16 -6.23 -16.02 2.05
C GLN A 16 -4.85 -16.36 2.61
N LYS A 17 -3.77 -15.78 2.05
CA LYS A 17 -2.40 -15.96 2.57
C LYS A 17 -2.18 -15.30 3.92
N ILE A 18 -2.98 -14.27 4.24
CA ILE A 18 -2.93 -13.56 5.52
C ILE A 18 -3.62 -14.38 6.61
N GLN A 19 -2.88 -14.71 7.67
CA GLN A 19 -3.38 -15.50 8.80
C GLN A 19 -4.13 -14.62 9.81
N PRO A 20 -3.54 -13.54 10.37
CA PRO A 20 -4.22 -12.74 11.38
C PRO A 20 -5.41 -12.00 10.80
N HIS A 21 -6.51 -12.00 11.55
CA HIS A 21 -7.72 -11.26 11.16
C HIS A 21 -7.45 -9.76 11.02
N SER A 22 -6.72 -9.17 11.97
CA SER A 22 -6.38 -7.73 11.99
C SER A 22 -5.62 -7.28 10.73
N VAL A 23 -4.70 -8.11 10.25
CA VAL A 23 -3.90 -7.84 9.03
C VAL A 23 -4.77 -7.99 7.78
N LYS A 24 -5.71 -8.93 7.81
CA LYS A 24 -6.66 -9.16 6.71
C LYS A 24 -7.64 -7.99 6.57
N GLU A 25 -8.11 -7.45 7.68
CA GLU A 25 -8.91 -6.22 7.73
C GLU A 25 -8.11 -5.03 7.19
N ALA A 26 -6.86 -4.87 7.63
CA ALA A 26 -5.97 -3.84 7.11
C ALA A 26 -5.79 -3.91 5.58
N TYR A 27 -5.57 -5.11 5.05
CA TYR A 27 -5.44 -5.34 3.61
C TYR A 27 -6.72 -4.95 2.84
N ARG A 28 -7.87 -5.41 3.33
CA ARG A 28 -9.18 -5.10 2.74
C ARG A 28 -9.49 -3.62 2.79
N TYR A 29 -9.18 -2.96 3.91
CA TYR A 29 -9.38 -1.53 4.09
C TYR A 29 -8.58 -0.73 3.07
N LEU A 30 -7.28 -1.00 2.91
CA LEU A 30 -6.42 -0.26 1.99
C LEU A 30 -6.80 -0.49 0.53
N ALA A 31 -7.14 -1.72 0.16
CA ALA A 31 -7.62 -2.04 -1.18
C ALA A 31 -8.97 -1.36 -1.49
N GLY A 32 -9.91 -1.41 -0.54
CA GLY A 32 -11.21 -0.75 -0.68
C GLY A 32 -11.08 0.76 -0.80
N LEU A 33 -10.28 1.38 0.08
CA LEU A 33 -10.03 2.81 0.04
C LEU A 33 -9.39 3.24 -1.28
N ALA A 34 -8.34 2.55 -1.74
CA ALA A 34 -7.69 2.85 -3.01
C ALA A 34 -8.63 2.68 -4.22
N ALA A 35 -9.56 1.71 -4.14
CA ALA A 35 -10.57 1.50 -5.17
C ALA A 35 -11.67 2.58 -5.18
N ASP A 36 -11.98 3.17 -4.02
CA ASP A 36 -13.02 4.21 -3.87
C ASP A 36 -12.50 5.62 -4.16
N LEU A 37 -11.18 5.85 -4.10
CA LEU A 37 -10.57 7.14 -4.40
C LEU A 37 -10.65 7.47 -5.91
N PRO A 38 -11.28 8.60 -6.32
CA PRO A 38 -11.51 8.92 -7.73
C PRO A 38 -10.24 9.04 -8.57
N ASP A 39 -9.13 9.46 -7.97
CA ASP A 39 -7.87 9.71 -8.66
C ASP A 39 -6.87 8.56 -8.56
N PHE A 40 -7.25 7.46 -7.92
CA PHE A 40 -6.37 6.31 -7.73
C PHE A 40 -6.87 5.08 -8.49
N GLU A 41 -5.92 4.21 -8.78
CA GLU A 41 -6.13 2.84 -9.23
C GLU A 41 -5.37 1.89 -8.30
N CYS A 42 -5.88 0.68 -8.17
CA CYS A 42 -5.20 -0.40 -7.47
C CYS A 42 -5.13 -1.66 -8.35
N GLU A 43 -4.01 -2.35 -8.28
CA GLU A 43 -3.72 -3.51 -9.14
C GLU A 43 -3.05 -4.60 -8.28
N PRO A 44 -3.77 -5.69 -7.95
CA PRO A 44 -3.15 -6.86 -7.33
C PRO A 44 -2.32 -7.58 -8.39
N ASN A 45 -1.14 -8.04 -8.01
CA ASN A 45 -0.21 -8.71 -8.89
C ASN A 45 0.58 -9.81 -8.15
N ASN A 46 0.98 -10.84 -8.88
CA ASN A 46 1.90 -11.86 -8.40
C ASN A 46 3.25 -11.70 -9.11
N LYS A 47 4.32 -11.46 -8.33
CA LYS A 47 5.70 -11.45 -8.83
C LYS A 47 6.44 -12.69 -8.34
N GLY A 48 6.27 -13.79 -9.08
CA GLY A 48 6.68 -15.10 -8.59
C GLY A 48 5.82 -15.48 -7.37
N GLU A 49 6.46 -15.73 -6.22
CA GLU A 49 5.77 -16.03 -4.96
C GLU A 49 5.31 -14.78 -4.19
N VAL A 50 5.73 -13.58 -4.62
CA VAL A 50 5.40 -12.33 -3.95
C VAL A 50 4.04 -11.84 -4.40
N CYS A 51 3.07 -11.84 -3.49
CA CYS A 51 1.79 -11.19 -3.67
C CYS A 51 1.91 -9.71 -3.33
N GLU A 52 1.66 -8.84 -4.30
CA GLU A 52 1.67 -7.40 -4.12
C GLU A 52 0.33 -6.77 -4.52
N LEU A 53 -0.02 -5.68 -3.85
CA LEU A 53 -1.04 -4.75 -4.28
C LEU A 53 -0.36 -3.42 -4.57
N LYS A 54 -0.41 -2.98 -5.82
CA LYS A 54 0.08 -1.66 -6.21
C LYS A 54 -1.08 -0.67 -6.18
N PHE A 55 -0.78 0.57 -5.85
CA PHE A 55 -1.71 1.66 -6.02
C PHE A 55 -0.96 2.91 -6.47
N TYR A 56 -1.61 3.65 -7.36
CA TYR A 56 -1.00 4.74 -8.11
C TYR A 56 -2.10 5.69 -8.59
N ARG A 57 -1.74 6.93 -8.90
CA ARG A 57 -2.70 7.89 -9.46
C ARG A 57 -3.08 7.48 -10.89
N LYS A 58 -4.32 7.77 -11.29
CA LYS A 58 -4.78 7.51 -12.67
C LYS A 58 -3.83 8.18 -13.68
N GLY A 59 -3.47 7.43 -14.72
CA GLY A 59 -2.51 7.90 -15.72
C GLY A 59 -1.03 7.89 -15.27
N SER A 60 -0.72 7.44 -14.06
CA SER A 60 0.66 7.30 -13.57
C SER A 60 1.05 5.85 -13.28
N LYS A 61 0.48 4.89 -14.01
CA LYS A 61 0.70 3.44 -13.80
C LYS A 61 2.18 3.10 -13.73
N ASP A 62 2.99 3.59 -14.66
CA ASP A 62 4.43 3.28 -14.75
C ASP A 62 5.26 3.73 -13.54
N LYS A 63 4.75 4.67 -12.74
CA LYS A 63 5.47 5.21 -11.58
C LYS A 63 5.38 4.28 -10.38
N HIS A 64 4.25 3.60 -10.17
CA HIS A 64 4.01 2.72 -9.02
C HIS A 64 4.60 3.24 -7.69
N PRO A 65 4.21 4.45 -7.26
CA PRO A 65 4.77 5.12 -6.09
C PRO A 65 4.56 4.34 -4.80
N TYR A 66 3.52 3.49 -4.78
CA TYR A 66 3.19 2.72 -3.61
C TYR A 66 2.90 1.26 -3.93
N ALA A 67 3.34 0.40 -3.02
CA ALA A 67 3.11 -1.04 -3.11
C ALA A 67 2.95 -1.67 -1.73
N LEU A 68 2.24 -2.77 -1.69
CA LEU A 68 1.89 -3.48 -0.47
C LEU A 68 2.16 -4.97 -0.68
N ILE A 69 3.22 -5.49 -0.06
CA ILE A 69 3.55 -6.90 -0.14
C ILE A 69 2.84 -7.65 0.98
N VAL A 70 2.08 -8.66 0.58
CA VAL A 70 1.31 -9.51 1.48
C VAL A 70 2.21 -10.58 2.07
N ASN A 71 2.38 -10.57 3.39
CA ASN A 71 3.00 -11.66 4.14
C ASN A 71 1.95 -12.32 5.05
N GLN A 72 2.27 -13.51 5.56
CA GLN A 72 1.34 -14.27 6.39
C GLN A 72 0.89 -13.49 7.63
N ASN A 73 1.78 -12.73 8.28
CA ASN A 73 1.52 -12.09 9.57
C ASN A 73 1.55 -10.55 9.54
N SER A 74 1.81 -9.93 8.39
CA SER A 74 1.91 -8.48 8.26
C SER A 74 1.81 -8.07 6.80
N LEU A 75 1.57 -6.79 6.55
CA LEU A 75 1.73 -6.21 5.22
C LEU A 75 2.98 -5.34 5.21
N LEU A 76 3.86 -5.55 4.24
CA LEU A 76 5.04 -4.71 4.06
C LEU A 76 4.71 -3.61 3.04
N PHE A 77 4.63 -2.39 3.53
CA PHE A 77 4.25 -1.23 2.74
C PHE A 77 5.48 -0.51 2.20
N TYR A 78 5.41 -0.08 0.94
CA TYR A 78 6.47 0.64 0.25
C TYR A 78 5.98 2.02 -0.19
N VAL A 79 6.81 3.04 0.06
CA VAL A 79 6.71 4.35 -0.57
C VAL A 79 7.97 4.59 -1.38
N ARG A 80 7.84 4.84 -2.68
CA ARG A 80 8.95 5.06 -3.62
C ARG A 80 9.01 6.54 -4.00
N TYR A 81 9.92 7.28 -3.39
CA TYR A 81 9.99 8.74 -3.50
C TYR A 81 10.16 9.31 -4.91
N PRO A 82 11.07 8.83 -5.77
CA PRO A 82 11.27 9.44 -7.09
C PRO A 82 10.04 9.28 -8.00
N GLN A 83 9.08 8.45 -7.59
CA GLN A 83 7.91 8.11 -8.37
C GLN A 83 6.66 8.89 -7.96
N ASP A 84 6.68 9.57 -6.81
CA ASP A 84 5.58 10.42 -6.38
C ASP A 84 6.03 11.85 -6.12
N ALA A 85 5.77 12.73 -7.08
CA ALA A 85 6.06 14.16 -6.94
C ALA A 85 5.17 14.86 -5.89
N SER A 86 4.08 14.23 -5.45
CA SER A 86 3.22 14.76 -4.39
C SER A 86 3.67 14.36 -2.98
N PHE A 87 4.64 13.44 -2.88
CA PHE A 87 5.13 12.99 -1.59
C PHE A 87 6.05 14.04 -0.96
N SER A 88 5.56 14.68 0.10
CA SER A 88 6.25 15.80 0.75
C SER A 88 7.16 15.34 1.90
N ASN A 89 8.02 16.25 2.38
CA ASN A 89 8.85 15.99 3.57
C ASN A 89 7.98 15.84 4.83
N GLU A 90 6.86 16.56 4.90
CA GLU A 90 5.91 16.46 6.01
C GLU A 90 5.26 15.06 6.04
N MET A 91 4.89 14.52 4.87
CA MET A 91 4.41 13.13 4.77
C MET A 91 5.49 12.13 5.21
N ARG A 92 6.76 12.37 4.83
CA ARG A 92 7.91 11.54 5.27
C ARG A 92 8.01 11.50 6.79
N GLU A 93 7.99 12.67 7.42
CA GLU A 93 8.10 12.83 8.87
C GLU A 93 6.90 12.20 9.59
N ALA A 94 5.70 12.36 9.06
CA ALA A 94 4.50 11.72 9.60
C ALA A 94 4.61 10.18 9.58
N ILE A 95 5.14 9.59 8.50
CA ILE A 95 5.36 8.13 8.43
C ILE A 95 6.47 7.70 9.40
N ASN A 96 7.61 8.41 9.42
CA ASN A 96 8.74 8.08 10.31
C ASN A 96 8.37 8.16 11.80
N SER A 97 7.47 9.06 12.18
CA SER A 97 6.98 9.20 13.56
C SER A 97 5.89 8.19 13.93
N SER A 98 5.15 7.68 12.95
CA SER A 98 4.02 6.77 13.17
C SER A 98 4.39 5.28 13.13
N PHE A 99 5.52 4.93 12.51
CA PHE A 99 5.89 3.54 12.24
C PHE A 99 7.37 3.30 12.49
N GLU A 100 7.73 2.04 12.78
CA GLU A 100 9.12 1.60 12.69
C GLU A 100 9.51 1.49 11.21
N VAL A 101 10.13 2.55 10.69
CA VAL A 101 10.49 2.67 9.27
C VAL A 101 11.90 2.15 9.03
N LYS A 102 12.03 1.26 8.04
CA LYS A 102 13.32 0.90 7.45
C LYS A 102 13.53 1.73 6.19
N GLN A 103 14.48 2.65 6.26
CA GLN A 103 14.93 3.40 5.09
C GLN A 103 15.95 2.56 4.33
N ASP A 104 15.76 2.43 3.01
CA ASP A 104 16.82 1.90 2.13
C ASP A 104 17.54 3.09 1.49
N GLU A 105 18.81 3.29 1.83
CA GLU A 105 19.66 4.35 1.25
C GLU A 105 20.13 4.02 -0.18
N ASN A 106 19.69 2.90 -0.76
CA ASN A 106 19.97 2.61 -2.16
C ASN A 106 19.41 3.72 -3.10
N SER A 107 19.83 3.70 -4.37
CA SER A 107 19.51 4.73 -5.37
C SER A 107 18.01 4.95 -5.65
N ARG A 108 17.12 4.17 -5.03
CA ARG A 108 15.67 4.23 -5.25
C ARG A 108 14.91 5.05 -4.22
N GLN A 109 15.53 5.43 -3.10
CA GLN A 109 14.91 6.16 -1.99
C GLN A 109 13.53 5.53 -1.66
N GLU A 110 13.54 4.47 -0.86
CA GLU A 110 12.32 3.73 -0.52
C GLU A 110 12.09 3.75 1.00
N LEU A 111 10.87 4.07 1.44
CA LEU A 111 10.43 3.74 2.79
C LEU A 111 9.76 2.38 2.81
N ARG A 112 10.09 1.61 3.85
CA ARG A 112 9.44 0.34 4.14
C ARG A 112 8.99 0.30 5.58
N PHE A 113 7.74 -0.05 5.81
CA PHE A 113 7.18 -0.21 7.16
C PHE A 113 6.09 -1.28 7.17
N ARG A 114 5.75 -1.77 8.37
CA ARG A 114 4.78 -2.86 8.54
C ARG A 114 3.41 -2.35 8.98
N ILE A 115 2.38 -2.91 8.36
CA ILE A 115 0.99 -2.76 8.77
C ILE A 115 0.54 -4.09 9.37
N GLU A 116 0.17 -4.05 10.64
CA GLU A 116 -0.11 -5.25 11.45
C GLU A 116 -1.57 -5.31 11.90
N ASN A 117 -2.30 -4.21 11.70
CA ASN A 117 -3.69 -4.05 12.11
C ASN A 117 -4.37 -2.91 11.33
N LEU A 118 -5.69 -2.81 11.52
CA LEU A 118 -6.51 -1.79 10.88
C LEU A 118 -6.12 -0.36 11.27
N GLU A 119 -5.68 -0.13 12.51
CA GLU A 119 -5.27 1.21 12.97
C GLU A 119 -4.04 1.71 12.18
N HIS A 120 -3.05 0.85 11.95
CA HIS A 120 -1.89 1.17 11.11
C HIS A 120 -2.34 1.53 9.69
N ALA A 121 -3.29 0.78 9.14
CA ALA A 121 -3.84 1.01 7.80
C ALA A 121 -4.59 2.35 7.71
N GLN A 122 -5.38 2.70 8.72
CA GLN A 122 -6.08 3.98 8.80
C GLN A 122 -5.10 5.16 8.92
N ARG A 123 -4.06 5.03 9.76
CA ARG A 123 -3.04 6.08 9.91
C ARG A 123 -2.31 6.35 8.59
N ILE A 124 -1.86 5.30 7.89
CA ILE A 124 -1.16 5.52 6.62
C ILE A 124 -2.09 6.07 5.54
N ALA A 125 -3.35 5.63 5.51
CA ALA A 125 -4.35 6.18 4.61
C ALA A 125 -4.55 7.69 4.84
N ASN A 126 -4.64 8.12 6.11
CA ASN A 126 -4.74 9.53 6.46
C ASN A 126 -3.50 10.34 6.08
N ILE A 127 -2.32 9.73 6.04
CA ILE A 127 -1.10 10.43 5.61
C ILE A 127 -1.03 10.53 4.08
N LEU A 128 -1.34 9.44 3.37
CA LEU A 128 -1.13 9.35 1.91
C LEU A 128 -2.29 9.87 1.07
N PHE A 129 -3.51 9.80 1.61
CA PHE A 129 -4.73 10.11 0.87
C PHE A 129 -5.55 11.24 1.47
N ALA A 130 -5.07 11.91 2.54
CA ALA A 130 -5.65 13.18 2.96
C ALA A 130 -5.26 14.27 1.96
N ALA A 131 -6.04 14.38 0.90
CA ALA A 131 -6.04 15.48 -0.06
C ALA A 131 -7.44 16.13 -0.07
#